data_AF-A0A852FLR5-F1
#
_entry.id   AF-A0A852FLR5-F1
#
_cell.length_a   1.000
_cell.length_b   1.000
_cell.length_c   1.000
_cell.angle_alpha   90.00
_cell.angle_beta   90.00
_cell.angle_gamma   90.00
#
_symmetry.space_group_name_H-M   'P 1'
#
loop_
_entity.id
_entity.type
_entity.pdbx_description
1 polymer ?
#
loop_
_entity_poly.entity_id
_entity_poly.type
_entity_poly.pdbx_seq_one_letter_code
_entity_poly.pdbx_strand_id
1 'polypeptide(L)'
;MDYFCEQVQQKDVGRRMQVGQELLEYLGDPARSPDLEQDQQRLDKVIDELTAWVNSSNFKVALLGLDVLGAFIDRLSGRFKPYIGTVLLALIDRMGDAKDQVREQAQNLILKLMSEAAPPMYIWERLAVGFKHKNYRSREGVCLCLVGTLNIYGAQPLILSKLVPHLCIAFGDSNSQVRDAAILAIVEVYRHVGEKVRIDLTKRGIPPGR
;
A
#
# COMPACT_ATOMS: atom_id res chain seq x y z
N MET A 1 -5.82 -2.27 -25.08
CA MET A 1 -6.66 -1.76 -23.97
C MET A 1 -8.16 -1.96 -24.15
N ASP A 2 -8.75 -1.79 -25.34
CA ASP A 2 -10.21 -1.90 -25.53
C ASP A 2 -10.82 -3.19 -25.01
N TYR A 3 -10.26 -4.32 -25.45
CA TYR A 3 -10.64 -5.64 -24.98
C TYR A 3 -10.63 -5.74 -23.45
N PHE A 4 -9.55 -5.27 -22.80
CA PHE A 4 -9.43 -5.35 -21.35
C PHE A 4 -10.46 -4.48 -20.61
N CYS A 5 -10.76 -3.29 -21.13
CA CYS A 5 -11.78 -2.41 -20.57
C CYS A 5 -13.14 -3.11 -20.44
N GLU A 6 -13.52 -3.94 -21.42
CA GLU A 6 -14.74 -4.76 -21.35
C GLU A 6 -14.59 -5.97 -20.43
N GLN A 7 -13.45 -6.66 -20.50
CA GLN A 7 -13.25 -7.94 -19.80
C GLN A 7 -13.05 -7.80 -18.29
N VAL A 8 -12.48 -6.69 -17.78
CA VAL A 8 -12.26 -6.52 -16.34
C VAL A 8 -13.55 -6.42 -15.53
N GLN A 9 -14.66 -6.06 -16.18
CA GLN A 9 -15.99 -5.94 -15.56
C GLN A 9 -16.69 -7.29 -15.35
N GLN A 10 -16.15 -8.38 -15.91
CA GLN A 10 -16.73 -9.70 -15.77
C GLN A 10 -16.80 -10.10 -14.30
N LYS A 11 -17.86 -10.83 -13.90
CA LYS A 11 -18.08 -11.24 -12.49
C LYS A 11 -17.64 -12.68 -12.21
N ASP A 12 -17.55 -13.50 -13.25
CA ASP A 12 -17.13 -14.89 -13.11
C ASP A 12 -15.65 -14.97 -12.66
N VAL A 13 -15.39 -15.78 -11.62
CA VAL A 13 -14.05 -15.91 -11.06
C VAL A 13 -13.09 -16.51 -12.08
N GLY A 14 -13.48 -17.56 -12.80
CA GLY A 14 -12.64 -18.20 -13.81
C GLY A 14 -12.23 -17.22 -14.91
N ARG A 15 -13.19 -16.43 -15.38
CA ARG A 15 -12.93 -15.39 -16.38
C ARG A 15 -12.02 -14.29 -15.86
N ARG A 16 -12.22 -13.81 -14.64
CA ARG A 16 -11.30 -12.84 -14.00
C ARG A 16 -9.87 -13.39 -13.91
N MET A 17 -9.73 -14.65 -13.50
CA MET A 17 -8.41 -15.28 -13.41
C MET A 17 -7.72 -15.33 -14.78
N GLN A 18 -8.45 -15.72 -15.83
CA GLN A 18 -7.91 -15.73 -17.19
C GLN A 18 -7.52 -14.32 -17.67
N VAL A 19 -8.44 -13.36 -17.55
CA VAL A 19 -8.24 -11.98 -18.03
C VAL A 19 -7.09 -11.29 -17.29
N GLY A 20 -6.92 -11.54 -15.99
CA GLY A 20 -5.79 -10.97 -15.26
C GLY A 20 -4.44 -11.53 -15.72
N GLN A 21 -4.35 -12.81 -16.10
CA GLN A 21 -3.13 -13.35 -16.71
C GLN A 21 -2.85 -12.73 -18.07
N GLU A 22 -3.88 -12.58 -18.92
CA GLU A 22 -3.77 -11.89 -20.21
C GLU A 22 -3.32 -10.43 -20.04
N LEU A 23 -3.79 -9.74 -18.99
CA LEU A 23 -3.37 -8.38 -18.63
C LEU A 23 -1.90 -8.33 -18.21
N LEU A 24 -1.44 -9.25 -17.35
CA LEU A 24 -0.04 -9.32 -16.93
C LEU A 24 0.89 -9.51 -18.13
N GLU A 25 0.53 -10.43 -19.03
CA GLU A 25 1.26 -10.66 -20.27
C GLU A 25 1.29 -9.44 -21.19
N TYR A 26 0.17 -8.73 -21.31
CA TYR A 26 0.05 -7.52 -22.12
C TYR A 26 0.89 -6.36 -21.54
N LEU A 27 0.92 -6.19 -20.22
CA LEU A 27 1.69 -5.15 -19.54
C LEU A 27 3.19 -5.47 -19.45
N GLY A 28 3.55 -6.76 -19.43
CA GLY A 28 4.93 -7.22 -19.28
C GLY A 28 5.84 -6.90 -20.47
N ASP A 29 5.28 -6.55 -21.62
CA ASP A 29 6.03 -6.12 -22.80
C ASP A 29 5.45 -4.82 -23.38
N PRO A 30 6.20 -3.69 -23.37
CA PRO A 30 5.77 -2.45 -23.99
C PRO A 30 5.38 -2.56 -25.47
N ALA A 31 5.97 -3.52 -26.21
CA ALA A 31 5.62 -3.76 -27.61
C ALA A 31 4.23 -4.40 -27.78
N ARG A 32 3.75 -5.13 -26.77
CA ARG A 32 2.40 -5.71 -26.74
C ARG A 32 1.34 -4.71 -26.30
N SER A 33 1.74 -3.62 -25.63
CA SER A 33 0.86 -2.59 -25.07
C SER A 33 1.13 -1.16 -25.58
N PRO A 34 1.23 -0.93 -26.90
CA PRO A 34 1.47 0.41 -27.44
C PRO A 34 0.26 1.35 -27.25
N ASP A 35 -0.93 0.80 -27.03
CA ASP A 35 -2.18 1.52 -26.86
C ASP A 35 -2.58 1.73 -25.39
N LEU A 36 -1.71 1.39 -24.44
CA LEU A 36 -1.98 1.49 -22.99
C LEU A 36 -2.50 2.85 -22.55
N GLU A 37 -1.84 3.91 -23.02
CA GLU A 37 -2.09 5.30 -22.61
C GLU A 37 -2.80 6.11 -23.70
N GLN A 38 -3.31 5.45 -24.76
CA GLN A 38 -3.99 6.14 -25.87
C GLN A 38 -5.37 6.69 -25.47
N ASP A 39 -6.06 6.02 -24.55
CA ASP A 39 -7.36 6.47 -24.02
C ASP A 39 -7.33 6.46 -22.50
N GLN A 40 -7.24 7.66 -21.94
CA GLN A 40 -7.21 7.90 -20.50
C GLN A 40 -8.46 7.39 -19.79
N GLN A 41 -9.64 7.56 -20.39
CA GLN A 41 -10.91 7.15 -19.77
C GLN A 41 -11.00 5.62 -19.65
N ARG A 42 -10.47 4.89 -20.64
CA ARG A 42 -10.38 3.43 -20.56
C ARG A 42 -9.38 2.98 -19.50
N LEU A 43 -8.24 3.64 -19.41
CA LEU A 43 -7.24 3.34 -18.38
C LEU A 43 -7.82 3.56 -16.97
N ASP A 44 -8.46 4.71 -16.74
CA ASP A 44 -9.13 5.03 -15.48
C ASP A 44 -10.13 3.94 -15.09
N LYS A 45 -11.00 3.55 -16.04
CA LYS A 45 -11.99 2.50 -15.82
C LYS A 45 -11.36 1.14 -15.48
N VAL A 46 -10.25 0.77 -16.14
CA VAL A 46 -9.55 -0.49 -15.84
C VAL A 46 -8.95 -0.47 -14.44
N ILE A 47 -8.33 0.64 -14.02
CA ILE A 47 -7.75 0.77 -12.67
C ILE A 47 -8.85 0.74 -11.60
N ASP A 48 -10.00 1.36 -11.84
CA ASP A 48 -11.14 1.32 -10.93
C ASP A 48 -11.70 -0.11 -10.76
N GLU A 49 -11.87 -0.85 -11.85
CA GLU A 49 -12.32 -2.25 -11.81
C GLU A 49 -11.29 -3.15 -11.12
N LEU A 50 -9.99 -2.94 -11.34
CA LEU A 50 -8.93 -3.67 -10.61
C LEU A 50 -8.93 -3.35 -9.12
N THR A 51 -9.26 -2.12 -8.73
CA THR A 51 -9.44 -1.76 -7.31
C THR A 51 -10.63 -2.53 -6.71
N ALA A 52 -11.68 -2.81 -7.48
CA ALA A 52 -12.77 -3.70 -7.07
C ALA A 52 -12.32 -5.18 -6.98
N TRP A 53 -11.41 -5.63 -7.85
CA TRP A 53 -10.82 -6.97 -7.77
C TRP A 53 -9.97 -7.15 -6.51
N VAL A 54 -9.13 -6.16 -6.19
CA VAL A 54 -8.36 -6.11 -4.93
C VAL A 54 -9.26 -6.26 -3.72
N ASN A 55 -10.46 -5.69 -3.75
CA ASN A 55 -11.45 -5.79 -2.67
C ASN A 55 -12.34 -7.04 -2.72
N SER A 56 -12.09 -7.98 -3.64
CA SER A 56 -12.86 -9.22 -3.75
C SER A 56 -12.79 -10.06 -2.47
N SER A 57 -13.87 -10.75 -2.14
CA SER A 57 -13.90 -11.77 -1.10
C SER A 57 -13.15 -13.06 -1.50
N ASN A 58 -12.89 -13.25 -2.80
CA ASN A 58 -12.07 -14.35 -3.28
C ASN A 58 -10.60 -13.92 -3.27
N PHE A 59 -9.82 -14.48 -2.33
CA PHE A 59 -8.42 -14.09 -2.15
C PHE A 59 -7.55 -14.29 -3.40
N LYS A 60 -7.87 -15.25 -4.28
CA LYS A 60 -7.12 -15.44 -5.55
C LYS A 60 -7.37 -14.29 -6.52
N VAL A 61 -8.61 -13.78 -6.57
CA VAL A 61 -8.95 -12.59 -7.37
C VAL A 61 -8.32 -11.34 -6.78
N ALA A 62 -8.31 -11.23 -5.44
CA ALA A 62 -7.65 -10.12 -4.76
C ALA A 62 -6.14 -10.09 -5.04
N LEU A 63 -5.44 -11.23 -4.91
CA LEU A 63 -4.02 -11.36 -5.24
C LEU A 63 -3.74 -11.01 -6.70
N LEU A 64 -4.53 -11.56 -7.64
CA LEU A 64 -4.36 -11.23 -9.06
C LEU A 64 -4.58 -9.74 -9.33
N GLY A 65 -5.55 -9.10 -8.67
CA GLY A 65 -5.77 -7.67 -8.74
C GLY A 65 -4.54 -6.87 -8.27
N LEU A 66 -3.90 -7.29 -7.16
CA LEU A 66 -2.68 -6.68 -6.65
C LEU A 66 -1.51 -6.85 -7.64
N ASP A 67 -1.34 -8.05 -8.21
CA ASP A 67 -0.29 -8.35 -9.20
C ASP A 67 -0.44 -7.47 -10.45
N VAL A 68 -1.67 -7.38 -10.98
CA VAL A 68 -1.96 -6.57 -12.18
C VAL A 68 -1.74 -5.08 -11.89
N LEU A 69 -2.18 -4.56 -10.74
CA LEU A 69 -1.87 -3.19 -10.34
C LEU A 69 -0.36 -2.95 -10.20
N GLY A 70 0.39 -3.94 -9.71
CA GLY A 70 1.85 -3.93 -9.69
C GLY A 70 2.47 -3.77 -11.07
N ALA A 71 1.97 -4.52 -12.05
CA ALA A 71 2.41 -4.40 -13.44
C ALA A 71 2.06 -3.02 -14.05
N PHE A 72 0.89 -2.45 -13.73
CA PHE A 72 0.56 -1.08 -14.13
C PHE A 72 1.50 -0.04 -13.52
N ILE A 73 1.85 -0.18 -12.25
CA ILE A 73 2.79 0.72 -11.57
C ILE A 73 4.16 0.66 -12.26
N ASP A 74 4.67 -0.54 -12.57
CA ASP A 74 5.94 -0.69 -13.30
C ASP A 74 5.86 -0.03 -14.68
N ARG A 75 4.74 -0.26 -15.40
CA ARG A 75 4.57 0.18 -16.79
C ARG A 75 4.32 1.68 -16.96
N LEU A 76 3.64 2.31 -16.00
CA LEU A 76 3.29 3.74 -15.99
C LEU A 76 4.28 4.58 -15.17
N SER A 77 4.94 3.97 -14.18
CA SER A 77 5.88 4.61 -13.25
C SER A 77 5.27 5.90 -12.66
N GLY A 78 5.93 7.05 -12.75
CA GLY A 78 5.43 8.34 -12.27
C GLY A 78 4.08 8.76 -12.85
N ARG A 79 3.67 8.22 -14.01
CA ARG A 79 2.35 8.48 -14.61
C ARG A 79 1.21 7.76 -13.87
N PHE A 80 1.51 6.81 -12.99
CA PHE A 80 0.54 6.18 -12.10
C PHE A 80 0.05 7.11 -10.97
N LYS A 81 0.73 8.24 -10.74
CA LYS A 81 0.45 9.16 -9.62
C LYS A 81 -1.02 9.58 -9.43
N PRO A 82 -1.83 9.82 -10.49
CA PRO A 82 -3.25 10.15 -10.36
C PRO A 82 -4.08 9.07 -9.63
N TYR A 83 -3.69 7.80 -9.77
CA TYR A 83 -4.42 6.65 -9.21
C TYR A 83 -4.07 6.31 -7.77
N ILE A 84 -3.00 6.90 -7.23
CA ILE A 84 -2.48 6.57 -5.90
C ILE A 84 -3.56 6.71 -4.83
N GLY A 85 -4.40 7.75 -4.89
CA GLY A 85 -5.45 7.97 -3.89
C GLY A 85 -6.43 6.80 -3.79
N THR A 86 -6.99 6.40 -4.94
CA THR A 86 -7.97 5.31 -5.05
C THR A 86 -7.35 3.97 -4.66
N VAL A 87 -6.18 3.65 -5.21
CA VAL A 87 -5.50 2.37 -4.97
C VAL A 87 -5.06 2.25 -3.52
N LEU A 88 -4.47 3.30 -2.94
CA LEU A 88 -3.93 3.24 -1.58
C LEU A 88 -5.03 2.98 -0.54
N LEU A 89 -6.26 3.46 -0.74
CA LEU A 89 -7.39 3.13 0.15
C LEU A 89 -7.69 1.63 0.14
N ALA A 90 -7.75 1.01 -1.04
CA ALA A 90 -7.96 -0.44 -1.14
C ALA A 90 -6.79 -1.23 -0.52
N LEU A 91 -5.54 -0.75 -0.67
CA LEU A 91 -4.37 -1.39 -0.04
C LEU A 91 -4.41 -1.30 1.48
N ILE A 92 -4.89 -0.20 2.06
CA ILE A 92 -5.10 -0.07 3.52
C ILE A 92 -6.11 -1.12 4.02
N ASP A 93 -7.19 -1.31 3.29
CA ASP A 93 -8.17 -2.36 3.61
C ASP A 93 -7.53 -3.76 3.50
N ARG A 94 -6.73 -4.00 2.46
CA ARG A 94 -6.08 -5.30 2.24
C ARG A 94 -4.93 -5.62 3.18
N MET A 95 -4.28 -4.63 3.79
CA MET A 95 -3.41 -4.88 4.95
C MET A 95 -4.17 -5.46 6.15
N GLY A 96 -5.50 -5.45 6.14
CA GLY A 96 -6.34 -6.10 7.14
C GLY A 96 -6.87 -7.49 6.77
N ASP A 97 -6.45 -8.05 5.63
CA ASP A 97 -7.02 -9.28 5.08
C ASP A 97 -6.76 -10.52 5.96
N ALA A 98 -7.67 -11.49 5.88
CA ALA A 98 -7.56 -12.75 6.60
C ALA A 98 -6.42 -13.64 6.07
N LYS A 99 -5.98 -13.44 4.83
CA LYS A 99 -4.86 -14.17 4.24
C LYS A 99 -3.56 -13.36 4.33
N ASP A 100 -2.55 -13.96 4.95
CA ASP A 100 -1.23 -13.35 5.15
C ASP A 100 -0.61 -12.91 3.82
N GLN A 101 -0.72 -13.76 2.79
CA GLN A 101 -0.27 -13.45 1.44
C GLN A 101 -0.88 -12.16 0.87
N VAL A 102 -2.17 -11.91 1.11
CA VAL A 102 -2.84 -10.69 0.64
C VAL A 102 -2.29 -9.46 1.38
N ARG A 103 -2.08 -9.57 2.70
CA ARG A 103 -1.52 -8.49 3.52
C ARG A 103 -0.10 -8.14 3.07
N GLU A 104 0.75 -9.16 2.87
CA GLU A 104 2.12 -9.01 2.42
C GLU A 104 2.20 -8.35 1.04
N GLN A 105 1.38 -8.81 0.07
CA GLN A 105 1.36 -8.21 -1.26
C GLN A 105 0.83 -6.77 -1.25
N ALA A 106 -0.18 -6.47 -0.43
CA ALA A 106 -0.65 -5.09 -0.28
C ALA A 106 0.46 -4.17 0.25
N GLN A 107 1.22 -4.61 1.26
CA GLN A 107 2.35 -3.86 1.80
C GLN A 107 3.48 -3.70 0.77
N ASN A 108 3.82 -4.76 0.03
CA ASN A 108 4.83 -4.70 -1.04
C ASN A 108 4.42 -3.70 -2.13
N LEU A 109 3.14 -3.66 -2.49
CA LEU A 109 2.63 -2.73 -3.49
C LEU A 109 2.70 -1.28 -3.01
N ILE A 110 2.41 -1.02 -1.73
CA ILE A 110 2.60 0.31 -1.13
C ILE A 110 4.07 0.73 -1.22
N LEU A 111 5.02 -0.17 -0.92
CA LEU A 111 6.45 0.11 -1.02
C LEU A 111 6.86 0.34 -2.48
N LYS A 112 6.31 -0.40 -3.44
CA LYS A 112 6.53 -0.18 -4.89
C LYS A 112 6.02 1.17 -5.35
N LEU A 113 4.87 1.64 -4.85
CA LEU A 113 4.38 2.99 -5.16
C LEU A 113 5.40 4.06 -4.76
N MET A 114 6.17 3.82 -3.70
CA MET A 114 7.22 4.74 -3.23
C MET A 114 8.46 4.78 -4.14
N SER A 115 8.79 3.67 -4.82
CA SER A 115 9.92 3.61 -5.75
C SER A 115 9.55 4.11 -7.14
N GLU A 116 8.40 3.69 -7.66
CA GLU A 116 8.07 3.88 -9.08
C GLU A 116 7.17 5.09 -9.36
N ALA A 117 6.26 5.43 -8.43
CA ALA A 117 5.15 6.34 -8.73
C ALA A 117 5.24 7.70 -8.02
N ALA A 118 5.60 7.74 -6.74
CA ALA A 118 5.74 8.99 -5.99
C ALA A 118 6.67 8.84 -4.78
N PRO A 119 7.33 9.92 -4.31
CA PRO A 119 8.24 9.84 -3.16
C PRO A 119 7.58 9.30 -1.88
N PRO A 120 8.33 8.64 -0.96
CA PRO A 120 7.80 8.05 0.27
C PRO A 120 6.86 8.97 1.07
N MET A 121 7.24 10.23 1.30
CA MET A 121 6.37 11.14 2.07
C MET A 121 5.03 11.40 1.38
N TYR A 122 4.98 11.48 0.05
CA TYR A 122 3.73 11.69 -0.69
C TYR A 122 2.75 10.54 -0.46
N ILE A 123 3.26 9.30 -0.40
CA ILE A 123 2.46 8.11 -0.05
C ILE A 123 2.03 8.20 1.42
N TRP A 124 2.95 8.51 2.33
CA TRP A 124 2.69 8.58 3.77
C TRP A 124 1.66 9.64 4.19
N GLU A 125 1.60 10.78 3.50
CA GLU A 125 0.57 11.80 3.74
C GLU A 125 -0.86 11.28 3.50
N ARG A 126 -1.01 10.25 2.66
CA ARG A 126 -2.30 9.59 2.37
C ARG A 126 -2.46 8.30 3.17
N LEU A 127 -1.37 7.57 3.41
CA LEU A 127 -1.37 6.29 4.14
C LEU A 127 -1.67 6.44 5.63
N ALA A 128 -1.30 7.58 6.24
CA ALA A 128 -1.42 7.80 7.68
C ALA A 128 -2.85 7.70 8.23
N VAL A 129 -3.89 7.82 7.39
CA VAL A 129 -5.28 7.57 7.80
C VAL A 129 -5.51 6.13 8.25
N GLY A 130 -4.69 5.18 7.74
CA GLY A 130 -4.74 3.77 8.08
C GLY A 130 -4.45 3.47 9.56
N PHE A 131 -3.72 4.34 10.27
CA PHE A 131 -3.51 4.21 11.72
C PHE A 131 -4.82 4.26 12.52
N LYS A 132 -5.90 4.79 11.94
CA LYS A 132 -7.23 4.88 12.58
C LYS A 132 -8.23 3.87 12.00
N HIS A 133 -7.77 2.90 11.22
CA HIS A 133 -8.68 1.96 10.57
C HIS A 133 -9.43 1.08 11.59
N LYS A 134 -10.69 0.73 11.29
CA LYS A 134 -11.54 -0.07 12.19
C LYS A 134 -10.99 -1.48 12.45
N ASN A 135 -10.37 -2.09 11.44
CA ASN A 135 -9.75 -3.40 11.55
C ASN A 135 -8.34 -3.27 12.13
N TYR A 136 -8.08 -3.94 13.25
CA TYR A 136 -6.79 -3.89 13.94
C TYR A 136 -5.65 -4.40 13.05
N ARG A 137 -5.90 -5.40 12.18
CA ARG A 137 -4.88 -5.91 11.26
C ARG A 137 -4.39 -4.87 10.28
N SER A 138 -5.28 -3.99 9.79
CA SER A 138 -4.86 -2.87 8.95
C SER A 138 -4.01 -1.87 9.74
N ARG A 139 -4.37 -1.57 11.00
CA ARG A 139 -3.57 -0.66 11.85
C ARG A 139 -2.19 -1.23 12.13
N GLU A 140 -2.11 -2.52 12.45
CA GLU A 140 -0.88 -3.29 12.58
C GLU A 140 -0.07 -3.24 11.27
N GLY A 141 -0.70 -3.55 10.13
CA GLY A 141 -0.06 -3.51 8.82
C GLY A 141 0.50 -2.14 8.45
N VAL A 142 -0.17 -1.04 8.82
CA VAL A 142 0.36 0.33 8.62
C VAL A 142 1.62 0.56 9.46
N CYS A 143 1.66 0.07 10.71
CA CYS A 143 2.87 0.16 11.54
C CYS A 143 4.03 -0.63 10.91
N LEU A 144 3.76 -1.85 10.45
CA LEU A 144 4.74 -2.70 9.77
C LEU A 144 5.18 -2.10 8.42
N CYS A 145 4.29 -1.42 7.71
CA CYS A 145 4.60 -0.70 6.48
C CYS A 145 5.58 0.46 6.75
N LEU A 146 5.47 1.13 7.90
CA LEU A 146 6.45 2.16 8.30
C LEU A 146 7.83 1.55 8.57
N VAL A 147 7.88 0.39 9.24
CA VAL A 147 9.12 -0.37 9.42
C VAL A 147 9.75 -0.72 8.07
N GLY A 148 8.95 -1.26 7.14
CA GLY A 148 9.41 -1.59 5.78
C GLY A 148 9.90 -0.36 5.01
N THR A 149 9.19 0.77 5.13
CA THR A 149 9.58 2.03 4.50
C THR A 149 10.95 2.49 5.01
N LEU A 150 11.16 2.49 6.32
CA LEU A 150 12.41 2.91 6.94
C LEU A 150 13.57 2.01 6.54
N ASN A 151 13.35 0.68 6.54
CA ASN A 151 14.37 -0.28 6.15
C ASN A 151 14.82 -0.12 4.68
N ILE A 152 13.91 0.20 3.76
CA ILE A 152 14.22 0.34 2.34
C ILE A 152 14.73 1.74 2.00
N TYR A 153 14.07 2.79 2.48
CA TYR A 153 14.30 4.18 2.04
C TYR A 153 15.01 5.05 3.08
N GLY A 154 15.19 4.55 4.30
CA GLY A 154 15.67 5.34 5.43
C GLY A 154 14.68 6.39 5.91
N ALA A 155 15.11 7.19 6.89
CA ALA A 155 14.31 8.26 7.47
C ALA A 155 14.34 9.58 6.70
N GLN A 156 15.37 9.84 5.88
CA GLN A 156 15.55 11.08 5.14
C GLN A 156 14.34 11.48 4.26
N PRO A 157 13.70 10.58 3.50
CA PRO A 157 12.56 10.95 2.67
C PRO A 157 11.25 11.08 3.46
N LEU A 158 11.27 11.01 4.79
CA LEU A 158 10.09 11.07 5.66
C LEU A 158 10.15 12.28 6.60
N ILE A 159 8.99 12.88 6.83
CA ILE A 159 8.79 13.88 7.88
C ILE A 159 8.30 13.14 9.12
N LEU A 160 9.23 12.52 9.87
CA LEU A 160 8.89 11.65 11.00
C LEU A 160 8.09 12.37 12.10
N SER A 161 8.26 13.68 12.29
CA SER A 161 7.46 14.47 13.23
C SER A 161 5.97 14.48 12.91
N LYS A 162 5.56 14.20 11.66
CA LYS A 162 4.16 13.98 11.28
C LYS A 162 3.68 12.55 11.58
N LEU A 163 4.57 11.56 11.59
CA LEU A 163 4.21 10.13 11.72
C LEU A 163 4.29 9.62 13.17
N VAL A 164 5.29 10.05 13.94
CA VAL A 164 5.46 9.68 15.35
C VAL A 164 4.21 9.92 16.22
N PRO A 165 3.43 11.01 16.08
CA PRO A 165 2.19 11.19 16.83
C PRO A 165 1.19 10.04 16.65
N HIS A 166 1.12 9.45 15.45
CA HIS A 166 0.24 8.31 15.17
C HIS A 166 0.71 7.05 15.90
N LEU A 167 2.02 6.79 15.92
CA LEU A 167 2.60 5.68 16.69
C LEU A 167 2.36 5.83 18.19
N CYS A 168 2.46 7.06 18.71
CA CYS A 168 2.18 7.36 20.11
C CYS A 168 0.75 6.97 20.50
N ILE A 169 -0.22 7.26 19.63
CA ILE A 169 -1.61 6.83 19.83
C ILE A 169 -1.72 5.30 19.75
N ALA A 170 -1.01 4.66 18.81
CA ALA A 170 -1.02 3.22 18.62
C ALA A 170 -0.42 2.43 19.80
N PHE A 171 0.44 3.02 20.63
CA PHE A 171 0.87 2.39 21.90
C PHE A 171 -0.29 2.14 22.87
N GLY A 172 -1.36 2.94 22.79
CA GLY A 172 -2.57 2.78 23.57
C GLY A 172 -3.67 1.96 22.87
N ASP A 173 -3.36 1.29 21.76
CA ASP A 173 -4.36 0.53 21.01
C ASP A 173 -4.97 -0.61 21.85
N SER A 174 -6.26 -0.88 21.67
CA SER A 174 -6.95 -1.96 22.39
C SER A 174 -6.40 -3.35 22.03
N ASN A 175 -5.87 -3.52 20.82
CA ASN A 175 -5.29 -4.78 20.37
C ASN A 175 -3.77 -4.82 20.62
N SER A 176 -3.27 -5.91 21.21
CA SER A 176 -1.85 -6.08 21.53
C SER A 176 -0.94 -6.07 20.30
N GLN A 177 -1.36 -6.68 19.20
CA GLN A 177 -0.54 -6.78 17.98
C GLN A 177 -0.26 -5.39 17.39
N VAL A 178 -1.24 -4.47 17.47
CA VAL A 178 -1.04 -3.08 17.04
C VAL A 178 -0.04 -2.37 17.95
N ARG A 179 -0.12 -2.58 19.27
CA ARG A 179 0.85 -2.00 20.21
C ARG A 179 2.27 -2.52 19.95
N ASP A 180 2.42 -3.83 19.72
CA ASP A 180 3.71 -4.46 19.43
C ASP A 180 4.29 -3.94 18.10
N ALA A 181 3.48 -3.84 17.05
CA ALA A 181 3.91 -3.28 15.77
C ALA A 181 4.27 -1.80 15.86
N ALA A 182 3.57 -1.01 16.68
CA ALA A 182 3.93 0.38 16.93
C ALA A 182 5.28 0.49 17.66
N ILE A 183 5.56 -0.41 18.62
CA ILE A 183 6.86 -0.47 19.30
C ILE A 183 7.97 -0.82 18.30
N LEU A 184 7.74 -1.79 17.41
CA LEU A 184 8.70 -2.11 16.35
C LEU A 184 8.96 -0.90 15.45
N ALA A 185 7.90 -0.19 15.04
CA ALA A 185 8.03 1.03 14.23
C ALA A 185 8.82 2.14 14.93
N ILE A 186 8.63 2.36 16.24
CA ILE A 186 9.39 3.39 16.96
C ILE A 186 10.85 3.01 17.19
N VAL A 187 11.12 1.72 17.40
CA VAL A 187 12.50 1.19 17.49
C VAL A 187 13.21 1.40 16.15
N GLU A 188 12.53 1.12 15.05
CA GLU A 188 13.07 1.34 13.71
C GLU A 188 13.33 2.83 13.45
N VAL A 189 12.39 3.71 13.82
CA VAL A 189 12.58 5.16 13.78
C VAL A 189 13.82 5.57 14.59
N TYR A 190 13.98 5.08 15.83
CA TYR A 190 15.14 5.35 16.67
C TYR A 190 16.45 4.89 16.02
N ARG A 191 16.46 3.71 15.39
CA ARG A 191 17.64 3.18 14.68
C ARG A 191 18.12 4.13 13.57
N HIS A 192 17.21 4.82 12.91
CA HIS A 192 17.53 5.72 11.80
C HIS A 192 17.89 7.16 12.21
N VAL A 193 17.35 7.69 13.31
CA VAL A 193 17.56 9.11 13.69
C VAL A 193 18.13 9.35 15.09
N GLY A 194 18.31 8.28 15.87
CA GLY A 194 18.90 8.31 17.21
C GLY A 194 18.11 9.14 18.22
N GLU A 195 18.84 9.86 19.08
CA GLU A 195 18.32 10.51 20.29
C GLU A 195 17.22 11.55 20.05
N LYS A 196 17.12 12.12 18.84
CA LYS A 196 16.07 13.08 18.47
C LYS A 196 14.66 12.54 18.73
N VAL A 197 14.45 11.24 18.54
CA VAL A 197 13.15 10.59 18.78
C VAL A 197 12.86 10.45 20.26
N ARG A 198 13.88 10.12 21.07
CA ARG A 198 13.71 10.01 22.53
C ARG A 198 13.25 11.34 23.13
N ILE A 199 13.78 12.46 22.64
CA ILE A 199 13.36 13.81 23.07
C ILE A 199 11.88 14.07 22.68
N ASP A 200 11.45 13.73 21.46
CA ASP A 200 10.06 13.92 21.03
C ASP A 200 9.08 13.04 21.83
N LEU A 201 9.44 11.78 22.09
CA LEU A 201 8.64 10.87 22.93
C LEU A 201 8.50 11.38 24.37
N THR A 202 9.61 11.84 24.97
CA THR A 202 9.61 12.38 26.34
C THR A 202 8.71 13.62 26.45
N LYS A 203 8.75 14.52 25.46
CA LYS A 203 7.86 15.70 25.38
C LYS A 203 6.38 15.32 25.29
N ARG A 204 6.07 14.14 24.76
CA ARG A 204 4.72 13.60 24.62
C ARG A 204 4.27 12.76 25.81
N GLY A 205 5.06 12.74 26.89
CA GLY A 205 4.72 12.01 28.12
C GLY A 205 4.94 10.49 28.02
N ILE A 206 5.65 10.02 27.00
CA ILE A 206 6.04 8.60 26.89
C ILE A 206 7.42 8.46 27.52
N PRO A 207 7.54 7.87 28.72
CA PRO A 207 8.82 7.73 29.39
C PRO A 207 9.73 6.76 28.61
N PRO A 208 11.06 6.92 28.69
CA PRO A 208 11.97 5.90 28.19
C PRO A 208 11.71 4.58 28.92
N GLY A 209 11.57 3.49 28.17
CA GLY A 209 11.47 2.15 28.74
C GLY A 209 12.65 1.89 29.67
N ARG A 210 12.37 1.38 30.87
CA ARG A 210 13.38 1.00 31.86
C ARG A 210 14.19 -0.19 31.39
#